data_AF-A0A269TKF4-F1
#
_entry.id   AF-A0A269TKF4-F1
#
_cell.length_a   1.000
_cell.length_b   1.000
_cell.length_c   1.000
_cell.angle_alpha   90.00
_cell.angle_beta   90.00
_cell.angle_gamma   90.00
#
_symmetry.space_group_name_H-M   'P 1'
#
loop_
_entity.id
_entity.type
_entity.pdbx_description
1 polymer ?
#
loop_
_entity_poly.entity_id
_entity_poly.type
_entity_poly.pdbx_seq_one_letter_code
_entity_poly.pdbx_strand_id
1 'polypeptide(L)'
;MKLKKYLTELTVYWNSEKDESSCGCALKKALNNWQLPRRTNLNISSSSIENGYWKPEAIAEYLHELYPNSEGKSPHLKWDKVDSAKAYAVLINDWEAANVIGTPFLHWLVANVETNELELNSSKLNPNLEQGFNSLASSKLTRITDKEKAKKEALKHANYTGPGAPDKSHNYEISVYALSEKLDLPKPFYYADLHQAMHGKVIAWDSVSAKLKHPNDMINYHYYEFFAPSKKYNSEQIIIKSKSVDDANYLNSINAYKDDAPSLELTWNKIKDANYYSLVLMNNEAKEVTDGNPFINWLVTNIDENNLEENAGLLNKKIIQGHSSATRNFDFKAYNPPYLDVKDLVNHEGDRYHGPTSESDETTYTIYLYAHQDKLNLKQEFKLGDLSRELHGKVFAEGIYFFKVKKAN
;
A
#
# COMPACT_ATOMS: atom_id res chain seq x y z
N MET A 1 3.38 5.42 60.51
CA MET A 1 4.45 5.63 59.50
C MET A 1 4.84 4.26 58.95
N LYS A 2 4.17 3.81 57.88
CA LYS A 2 4.28 2.46 57.31
C LYS A 2 4.39 2.55 55.78
N LEU A 3 5.26 1.69 55.25
CA LEU A 3 5.51 1.37 53.84
C LEU A 3 4.26 0.94 53.04
N LYS A 4 4.42 0.98 51.69
CA LYS A 4 3.69 0.27 50.60
C LYS A 4 2.46 0.95 49.97
N LYS A 5 2.63 1.46 48.74
CA LYS A 5 1.93 1.06 47.49
C LYS A 5 2.04 2.19 46.45
N TYR A 6 2.96 2.06 45.50
CA TYR A 6 2.88 2.72 44.18
C TYR A 6 2.97 1.61 43.15
N LEU A 7 1.81 1.07 42.80
CA LEU A 7 1.53 0.15 41.69
C LEU A 7 0.01 0.17 41.54
N THR A 8 -0.43 0.13 40.27
CA THR A 8 -1.81 0.09 39.75
C THR A 8 -2.59 1.40 39.71
N GLU A 9 -2.61 2.04 38.54
CA GLU A 9 -3.82 2.31 37.72
C GLU A 9 -3.46 3.26 36.56
N LEU A 10 -3.04 2.68 35.44
CA LEU A 10 -2.90 3.34 34.14
C LEU A 10 -3.66 2.48 33.12
N THR A 11 -4.99 2.57 33.17
CA THR A 11 -5.85 2.01 32.14
C THR A 11 -7.16 2.78 32.11
N VAL A 12 -7.56 3.14 30.88
CA VAL A 12 -8.88 3.62 30.48
C VAL A 12 -9.19 5.08 30.84
N TYR A 13 -8.94 6.00 29.89
CA TYR A 13 -9.83 7.15 29.66
C TYR A 13 -9.85 7.52 28.17
N TRP A 14 -10.84 6.96 27.45
CA TRP A 14 -11.48 7.61 26.30
C TRP A 14 -12.97 7.75 26.65
N ASN A 15 -13.34 8.87 27.27
CA ASN A 15 -14.49 9.71 26.92
C ASN A 15 -14.88 10.69 28.05
N SER A 16 -15.49 11.81 27.60
CA SER A 16 -16.08 12.96 28.32
C SER A 16 -15.06 13.81 29.09
N GLU A 17 -14.73 15.03 28.64
CA GLU A 17 -15.61 16.20 28.74
C GLU A 17 -15.06 17.40 27.93
N LYS A 18 -16.02 18.15 27.37
CA LYS A 18 -16.05 19.59 27.05
C LYS A 18 -14.72 20.28 26.72
N ASP A 19 -14.48 20.49 25.43
CA ASP A 19 -14.22 21.85 24.96
C ASP A 19 -14.67 22.03 23.49
N GLU A 20 -15.45 23.08 23.26
CA GLU A 20 -15.98 23.47 21.96
C GLU A 20 -14.87 24.12 21.12
N SER A 21 -14.28 23.34 20.22
CA SER A 21 -13.71 23.89 18.99
C SER A 21 -13.98 22.93 17.83
N SER A 22 -14.37 23.53 16.71
CA SER A 22 -15.05 22.95 15.54
C SER A 22 -14.26 21.93 14.70
N CYS A 23 -13.22 21.30 15.25
CA CYS A 23 -12.40 20.31 14.55
C CYS A 23 -12.66 18.85 15.00
N GLY A 24 -13.05 18.62 16.26
CA GLY A 24 -13.13 17.27 16.84
C GLY A 24 -14.29 16.39 16.35
N CYS A 25 -15.43 16.99 16.00
CA CYS A 25 -16.61 16.23 15.58
C CYS A 25 -16.52 15.72 14.13
N ALA A 26 -15.80 16.43 13.26
CA ALA A 26 -15.52 15.97 11.90
C ALA A 26 -14.51 14.81 11.89
N LEU A 27 -13.51 14.84 12.78
CA LEU A 27 -12.54 13.76 12.97
C LEU A 27 -13.23 12.48 13.49
N LYS A 28 -14.08 12.59 14.52
CA LYS A 28 -14.83 11.44 15.08
C LYS A 28 -15.82 10.81 14.10
N LYS A 29 -16.41 11.59 13.18
CA LYS A 29 -17.30 11.10 12.12
C LYS A 29 -16.54 10.52 10.91
N ALA A 30 -15.34 11.03 10.62
CA ALA A 30 -14.44 10.50 9.58
C ALA A 30 -13.74 9.19 10.02
N LEU A 31 -13.51 9.01 11.32
CA LEU A 31 -12.85 7.84 11.92
C LEU A 31 -13.78 6.63 12.12
N ASN A 32 -14.81 6.45 11.29
CA ASN A 32 -15.72 5.30 11.32
C ASN A 32 -15.06 3.98 10.81
N ASN A 33 -13.77 3.73 11.09
CA ASN A 33 -12.93 2.64 10.55
C ASN A 33 -12.62 2.72 9.04
N TRP A 34 -13.21 3.66 8.30
CA TRP A 34 -13.03 3.81 6.85
C TRP A 34 -11.89 4.74 6.43
N GLN A 35 -11.16 5.31 7.39
CA GLN A 35 -9.88 5.93 7.12
C GLN A 35 -8.82 5.30 7.99
N LEU A 36 -7.68 4.98 7.38
CA LEU A 36 -6.53 4.55 8.17
C LEU A 36 -6.08 5.75 9.02
N PRO A 37 -5.81 5.54 10.32
CA PRO A 37 -5.29 6.63 11.15
C PRO A 37 -3.97 7.13 10.57
N ARG A 38 -3.62 8.38 10.87
CA ARG A 38 -2.31 8.91 10.53
C ARG A 38 -1.21 8.01 11.12
N ARG A 39 -0.09 7.88 10.40
CA ARG A 39 1.13 7.24 10.89
C ARG A 39 1.50 7.75 12.28
N THR A 40 1.82 6.83 13.18
CA THR A 40 2.03 7.10 14.61
C THR A 40 3.50 7.32 14.97
N ASN A 41 4.37 7.49 13.98
CA ASN A 41 5.83 7.62 14.19
C ASN A 41 6.43 6.38 14.87
N LEU A 42 5.97 5.19 14.48
CA LEU A 42 6.50 3.94 14.97
C LEU A 42 7.93 3.80 14.46
N ASN A 43 8.94 3.89 15.34
CA ASN A 43 10.32 3.83 14.87
C ASN A 43 10.63 2.41 14.39
N ILE A 44 10.79 2.23 13.08
CA ILE A 44 11.17 0.96 12.46
C ILE A 44 12.65 1.04 12.09
N SER A 45 13.41 0.01 12.42
CA SER A 45 14.85 -0.09 12.16
C SER A 45 15.24 -1.50 11.70
N SER A 46 16.36 -1.60 11.00
CA SER A 46 16.87 -2.87 10.47
C SER A 46 18.39 -2.86 10.47
N SER A 47 19.03 -3.92 10.95
CA SER A 47 20.47 -4.14 10.77
C SER A 47 20.82 -4.62 9.35
N SER A 48 19.81 -5.01 8.56
CA SER A 48 19.91 -5.37 7.14
C SER A 48 19.79 -4.15 6.21
N ILE A 49 19.67 -2.94 6.78
CA ILE A 49 19.65 -1.68 6.04
C ILE A 49 20.79 -0.80 6.55
N GLU A 50 21.57 -0.23 5.64
CA GLU A 50 22.64 0.71 5.96
C GLU A 50 22.50 1.97 5.10
N ASN A 51 22.41 3.13 5.74
CA ASN A 51 22.24 4.43 5.07
C ASN A 51 21.05 4.47 4.08
N GLY A 52 19.96 3.76 4.41
CA GLY A 52 18.77 3.66 3.55
C GLY A 52 18.87 2.63 2.42
N TYR A 53 19.95 1.85 2.35
CA TYR A 53 20.14 0.82 1.32
C TYR A 53 20.07 -0.59 1.91
N TRP A 54 19.54 -1.54 1.13
CA TRP A 54 19.60 -2.96 1.48
C TRP A 54 21.04 -3.45 1.53
N LYS A 55 21.37 -4.19 2.59
CA LYS A 55 22.62 -4.96 2.62
C LYS A 55 22.51 -6.22 1.76
N PRO A 56 23.62 -6.72 1.20
CA PRO A 56 23.61 -7.83 0.25
C PRO A 56 22.88 -9.07 0.75
N GLU A 57 23.02 -9.46 2.01
CA GLU A 57 22.45 -10.70 2.54
C GLU A 57 20.91 -10.79 2.39
N ALA A 58 20.22 -9.63 2.35
CA ALA A 58 18.78 -9.56 2.17
C ALA A 58 18.34 -9.50 0.70
N ILE A 59 19.26 -9.15 -0.21
CA ILE A 59 18.98 -9.09 -1.66
C ILE A 59 18.71 -10.50 -2.18
N ALA A 60 17.86 -10.61 -3.21
CA ALA A 60 17.52 -11.90 -3.80
C ALA A 60 18.76 -12.70 -4.21
N GLU A 61 18.78 -13.99 -3.87
CA GLU A 61 19.92 -14.90 -4.11
C GLU A 61 20.29 -14.97 -5.59
N TYR A 62 19.32 -14.93 -6.51
CA TYR A 62 19.58 -14.98 -7.95
C TYR A 62 20.31 -13.74 -8.50
N LEU A 63 20.47 -12.68 -7.70
CA LEU A 63 21.24 -11.50 -8.08
C LEU A 63 22.70 -11.53 -7.57
N HIS A 64 23.21 -12.69 -7.15
CA HIS A 64 24.57 -12.83 -6.60
C HIS A 64 25.67 -12.32 -7.54
N GLU A 65 25.46 -12.40 -8.85
CA GLU A 65 26.40 -11.86 -9.85
C GLU A 65 26.48 -10.32 -9.81
N LEU A 66 25.37 -9.64 -9.48
CA LEU A 66 25.30 -8.19 -9.37
C LEU A 66 25.63 -7.70 -7.95
N TYR A 67 25.29 -8.49 -6.94
CA TYR A 67 25.49 -8.19 -5.53
C TYR A 67 26.17 -9.38 -4.85
N PRO A 68 27.52 -9.37 -4.78
CA PRO A 68 28.25 -10.42 -4.08
C PRO A 68 27.74 -10.56 -2.65
N ASN A 69 27.59 -11.82 -2.21
CA ASN A 69 27.00 -12.19 -0.92
C ASN A 69 25.48 -11.97 -0.81
N SER A 70 24.75 -11.84 -1.93
CA SER A 70 23.30 -11.98 -1.86
C SER A 70 22.90 -13.41 -1.50
N GLU A 71 21.95 -13.54 -0.58
CA GLU A 71 21.53 -14.82 0.02
C GLU A 71 20.00 -14.94 0.16
N GLY A 72 19.23 -13.88 -0.13
CA GLY A 72 17.77 -13.89 -0.03
C GLY A 72 17.24 -14.06 1.40
N LYS A 73 17.99 -13.66 2.43
CA LYS A 73 17.56 -13.77 3.83
C LYS A 73 16.51 -12.70 4.15
N SER A 74 15.41 -13.07 4.79
CA SER A 74 14.47 -12.06 5.31
C SER A 74 15.21 -11.10 6.26
N PRO A 75 14.97 -9.78 6.18
CA PRO A 75 15.76 -8.83 6.95
C PRO A 75 15.46 -8.94 8.44
N HIS A 76 16.44 -8.55 9.27
CA HIS A 76 16.14 -8.23 10.66
C HIS A 76 15.27 -6.95 10.68
N LEU A 77 14.17 -6.94 11.40
CA LEU A 77 13.32 -5.77 11.58
C LEU A 77 12.99 -5.60 13.06
N LYS A 78 13.05 -4.36 13.56
CA LYS A 78 12.71 -4.02 14.93
C LYS A 78 11.92 -2.74 14.96
N TRP A 79 10.90 -2.68 15.81
CA TRP A 79 10.07 -1.50 15.98
C TRP A 79 9.76 -1.20 17.44
N ASP A 80 9.28 0.02 17.72
CA ASP A 80 8.79 0.36 19.05
C ASP A 80 7.59 -0.51 19.44
N LYS A 81 7.52 -0.93 20.70
CA LYS A 81 6.37 -1.66 21.20
C LYS A 81 5.18 -0.72 21.37
N VAL A 82 4.00 -1.13 20.90
CA VAL A 82 2.72 -0.45 21.13
C VAL A 82 1.97 -1.19 22.23
N ASP A 83 1.76 -0.54 23.39
CA ASP A 83 1.27 -1.20 24.61
C ASP A 83 -0.10 -1.88 24.47
N SER A 84 -1.02 -1.28 23.68
CA SER A 84 -2.35 -1.83 23.44
C SER A 84 -2.40 -2.86 22.30
N ALA A 85 -1.29 -3.08 21.58
CA ALA A 85 -1.24 -4.03 20.48
C ALA A 85 -1.26 -5.47 20.97
N LYS A 86 -2.07 -6.31 20.32
CA LYS A 86 -2.13 -7.76 20.57
C LYS A 86 -1.31 -8.56 19.57
N ALA A 87 -1.04 -7.96 18.42
CA ALA A 87 -0.26 -8.52 17.34
C ALA A 87 0.25 -7.40 16.43
N TYR A 88 1.22 -7.72 15.58
CA TYR A 88 1.68 -6.89 14.48
C TYR A 88 1.54 -7.63 13.15
N ALA A 89 1.33 -6.86 12.08
CA ALA A 89 1.52 -7.31 10.71
C ALA A 89 2.68 -6.54 10.07
N VAL A 90 3.47 -7.22 9.24
CA VAL A 90 4.62 -6.66 8.53
C VAL A 90 4.47 -6.94 7.04
N LEU A 91 4.67 -5.91 6.22
CA LEU A 91 4.62 -5.96 4.77
C LEU A 91 5.91 -5.38 4.20
N ILE A 92 6.50 -6.06 3.21
CA ILE A 92 7.53 -5.48 2.34
C ILE A 92 6.96 -5.41 0.92
N ASN A 93 6.86 -4.20 0.37
CA ASN A 93 6.25 -3.94 -0.92
C ASN A 93 7.20 -3.14 -1.84
N ASP A 94 7.15 -3.45 -3.14
CA ASP A 94 7.80 -2.71 -4.20
C ASP A 94 6.74 -2.04 -5.09
N TRP A 95 6.47 -0.76 -4.81
CA TRP A 95 5.57 0.07 -5.62
C TRP A 95 6.13 0.33 -7.02
N GLU A 96 7.46 0.28 -7.18
CA GLU A 96 8.13 0.60 -8.44
C GLU A 96 8.11 -0.56 -9.43
N ALA A 97 7.96 -1.79 -8.95
CA ALA A 97 7.69 -2.97 -9.78
C ALA A 97 6.45 -2.79 -10.68
N ALA A 98 5.50 -1.93 -10.32
CA ALA A 98 4.35 -1.62 -11.16
C ALA A 98 4.74 -1.07 -12.54
N ASN A 99 5.93 -0.49 -12.69
CA ASN A 99 6.42 -0.07 -14.00
C ASN A 99 6.73 -1.24 -14.94
N VAL A 100 7.15 -2.36 -14.34
CA VAL A 100 7.62 -3.57 -15.00
C VAL A 100 6.47 -4.55 -15.23
N ILE A 101 5.68 -4.83 -14.19
CA ILE A 101 4.66 -5.89 -14.19
C ILE A 101 3.22 -5.39 -14.08
N GLY A 102 3.00 -4.08 -14.06
CA GLY A 102 1.66 -3.49 -14.03
C GLY A 102 0.95 -3.50 -12.69
N THR A 103 1.59 -3.98 -11.63
CA THR A 103 1.11 -3.93 -10.25
C THR A 103 2.29 -3.90 -9.26
N PRO A 104 2.14 -3.40 -8.02
CA PRO A 104 3.17 -3.54 -7.00
C PRO A 104 3.53 -5.01 -6.74
N PHE A 105 4.78 -5.24 -6.35
CA PHE A 105 5.27 -6.57 -6.01
C PHE A 105 5.44 -6.71 -4.50
N LEU A 106 4.72 -7.65 -3.91
CA LEU A 106 4.78 -8.00 -2.51
C LEU A 106 5.93 -8.97 -2.26
N HIS A 107 6.91 -8.55 -1.49
CA HIS A 107 8.10 -9.33 -1.16
C HIS A 107 7.93 -10.18 0.10
N TRP A 108 7.15 -9.70 1.07
CA TRP A 108 6.89 -10.43 2.30
C TRP A 108 5.63 -9.97 3.00
N LEU A 109 4.85 -10.94 3.51
CA LEU A 109 3.66 -10.73 4.31
C LEU A 109 3.79 -11.56 5.57
N VAL A 110 3.71 -10.93 6.74
CA VAL A 110 3.71 -11.62 8.03
C VAL A 110 2.57 -11.06 8.87
N ALA A 111 1.80 -11.93 9.49
CA ALA A 111 0.71 -11.56 10.39
C ALA A 111 0.95 -12.14 11.79
N ASN A 112 0.16 -11.66 12.75
CA ASN A 112 0.10 -12.21 14.10
C ASN A 112 1.45 -12.30 14.84
N VAL A 113 2.39 -11.39 14.53
CA VAL A 113 3.66 -11.29 15.25
C VAL A 113 3.39 -10.74 16.65
N GLU A 114 3.75 -11.47 17.70
CA GLU A 114 3.48 -11.06 19.09
C GLU A 114 4.62 -10.27 19.73
N THR A 115 5.78 -10.26 19.07
CA THR A 115 6.98 -9.50 19.44
C THR A 115 7.07 -8.21 18.61
N ASN A 116 7.96 -7.31 19.00
CA ASN A 116 8.28 -6.10 18.25
C ASN A 116 9.57 -6.22 17.42
N GLU A 117 9.91 -7.45 17.04
CA GLU A 117 11.14 -7.79 16.34
C GLU A 117 10.95 -9.06 15.50
N LEU A 118 11.50 -9.05 14.29
CA LEU A 118 11.73 -10.20 13.43
C LEU A 118 13.24 -10.36 13.24
N GLU A 119 13.76 -11.52 13.61
CA GLU A 119 15.19 -11.81 13.47
C GLU A 119 15.59 -11.95 12.00
N LEU A 120 16.88 -11.75 11.72
CA LEU A 120 17.45 -12.01 10.40
C LEU A 120 17.16 -13.45 9.98
N ASN A 121 16.72 -13.64 8.74
CA ASN A 121 16.35 -14.92 8.14
C ASN A 121 15.20 -15.67 8.82
N SER A 122 14.42 -15.00 9.69
CA SER A 122 13.28 -15.60 10.40
C SER A 122 12.21 -16.18 9.47
N SER A 123 12.02 -15.66 8.25
CA SER A 123 11.08 -16.24 7.27
C SER A 123 11.35 -17.73 6.99
N LYS A 124 12.62 -18.13 7.01
CA LYS A 124 13.04 -19.53 6.81
C LYS A 124 13.25 -20.27 8.13
N LEU A 125 13.74 -19.58 9.16
CA LEU A 125 14.20 -20.20 10.40
C LEU A 125 13.13 -20.31 11.50
N ASN A 126 12.07 -19.49 11.46
CA ASN A 126 11.01 -19.50 12.45
C ASN A 126 9.75 -20.20 11.90
N PRO A 127 9.51 -21.48 12.25
CA PRO A 127 8.36 -22.23 11.74
C PRO A 127 7.01 -21.75 12.30
N ASN A 128 7.01 -20.88 13.32
CA ASN A 128 5.80 -20.36 13.94
C ASN A 128 5.32 -19.03 13.30
N LEU A 129 6.09 -18.45 12.37
CA LEU A 129 5.63 -17.25 11.68
C LEU A 129 4.44 -17.56 10.77
N GLU A 130 3.39 -16.78 10.93
CA GLU A 130 2.24 -16.81 10.03
C GLU A 130 2.55 -15.95 8.81
N GLN A 131 2.95 -16.61 7.73
CA GLN A 131 3.40 -15.98 6.49
C GLN A 131 2.33 -16.06 5.40
N GLY A 132 2.19 -14.97 4.68
CA GLY A 132 1.41 -14.91 3.46
C GLY A 132 2.24 -15.26 2.22
N PHE A 133 1.54 -15.40 1.11
CA PHE A 133 2.12 -15.56 -0.22
C PHE A 133 2.72 -14.25 -0.72
N ASN A 134 3.99 -14.28 -1.14
CA ASN A 134 4.58 -13.20 -1.93
C ASN A 134 4.08 -13.24 -3.39
N SER A 135 4.36 -12.20 -4.20
CA SER A 135 3.79 -12.07 -5.54
C SER A 135 4.19 -13.17 -6.53
N LEU A 136 5.26 -13.94 -6.27
CA LEU A 136 5.62 -15.12 -7.09
C LEU A 136 4.60 -16.26 -6.94
N ALA A 137 3.78 -16.26 -5.89
CA ALA A 137 2.72 -17.25 -5.73
C ALA A 137 1.55 -17.06 -6.68
N SER A 138 1.39 -15.85 -7.23
CA SER A 138 0.26 -15.53 -8.11
C SER A 138 0.41 -16.26 -9.43
N SER A 139 -0.49 -17.20 -9.68
CA SER A 139 -0.61 -17.92 -10.95
C SER A 139 -0.97 -16.98 -12.10
N LYS A 140 -1.75 -15.94 -11.79
CA LYS A 140 -2.13 -14.88 -12.73
C LYS A 140 -0.93 -14.08 -13.19
N LEU A 141 -0.02 -13.74 -12.27
CA LEU A 141 1.21 -13.00 -12.59
C LEU A 141 2.33 -13.90 -13.15
N THR A 142 2.43 -15.15 -12.73
CA THR A 142 3.52 -16.07 -13.15
C THR A 142 3.19 -16.93 -14.37
N ARG A 143 2.04 -16.69 -15.03
CA ARG A 143 1.60 -17.38 -16.25
C ARG A 143 1.37 -18.89 -16.08
N ILE A 144 1.14 -19.36 -14.86
CA ILE A 144 0.89 -20.78 -14.59
C ILE A 144 -0.61 -21.06 -14.76
N THR A 145 -1.00 -21.66 -15.89
CA THR A 145 -2.41 -21.92 -16.21
C THR A 145 -2.94 -23.23 -15.65
N ASP A 146 -2.07 -24.19 -15.37
CA ASP A 146 -2.44 -25.47 -14.72
C ASP A 146 -2.69 -25.25 -13.23
N LYS A 147 -3.92 -25.55 -12.78
CA LYS A 147 -4.37 -25.24 -11.40
C LYS A 147 -3.61 -26.02 -10.33
N GLU A 148 -3.33 -27.30 -10.56
CA GLU A 148 -2.63 -28.14 -9.57
C GLU A 148 -1.17 -27.73 -9.46
N LYS A 149 -0.53 -27.44 -10.60
CA LYS A 149 0.82 -26.87 -10.63
C LYS A 149 0.86 -25.51 -9.96
N ALA A 150 -0.08 -24.62 -10.26
CA ALA A 150 -0.17 -23.29 -9.65
C ALA A 150 -0.22 -23.39 -8.13
N LYS A 151 -1.11 -24.23 -7.60
CA LYS A 151 -1.22 -24.48 -6.15
C LYS A 151 0.09 -24.99 -5.54
N LYS A 152 0.75 -25.94 -6.20
CA LYS A 152 2.02 -26.51 -5.73
C LYS A 152 3.17 -25.49 -5.75
N GLU A 153 3.25 -24.68 -6.81
CA GLU A 153 4.27 -23.64 -6.93
C GLU A 153 4.03 -22.49 -5.94
N ALA A 154 2.78 -22.06 -5.75
CA ALA A 154 2.41 -21.02 -4.79
C ALA A 154 2.92 -21.33 -3.37
N LEU A 155 2.81 -22.59 -2.92
CA LEU A 155 3.29 -23.02 -1.61
C LEU A 155 4.81 -22.80 -1.38
N LYS A 156 5.62 -22.71 -2.44
CA LYS A 156 7.05 -22.39 -2.32
C LYS A 156 7.30 -20.90 -2.04
N HIS A 157 6.27 -20.07 -2.18
CA HIS A 157 6.32 -18.61 -2.12
C HIS A 157 5.53 -18.05 -0.94
N ALA A 158 5.18 -18.88 0.05
CA ALA A 158 4.67 -18.44 1.36
C ALA A 158 5.82 -18.03 2.30
N ASN A 159 6.66 -17.10 1.83
CA ASN A 159 7.89 -16.67 2.49
C ASN A 159 8.35 -15.32 1.95
N TYR A 160 9.46 -14.83 2.51
CA TYR A 160 10.20 -13.69 2.00
C TYR A 160 10.87 -14.02 0.67
N THR A 161 10.79 -13.09 -0.27
CA THR A 161 11.69 -13.04 -1.44
C THR A 161 12.42 -11.71 -1.46
N GLY A 162 13.73 -11.72 -1.72
CA GLY A 162 14.58 -10.53 -1.61
C GLY A 162 14.31 -9.47 -2.68
N PRO A 163 14.73 -8.21 -2.45
CA PRO A 163 14.81 -7.17 -3.48
C PRO A 163 15.47 -7.72 -4.75
N GLY A 164 14.81 -7.49 -5.87
CA GLY A 164 15.04 -8.23 -7.12
C GLY A 164 14.89 -7.39 -8.38
N ALA A 165 14.91 -6.05 -8.26
CA ALA A 165 14.57 -5.16 -9.37
C ALA A 165 15.44 -5.43 -10.62
N PRO A 166 14.83 -5.76 -11.78
CA PRO A 166 15.55 -6.21 -12.96
C PRO A 166 16.01 -5.07 -13.89
N ASP A 167 15.47 -3.86 -13.72
CA ASP A 167 15.61 -2.75 -14.67
C ASP A 167 16.41 -1.57 -14.10
N LYS A 168 16.09 -1.11 -12.88
CA LYS A 168 16.72 0.05 -12.24
C LYS A 168 16.65 -0.03 -10.71
N SER A 169 17.25 0.93 -10.01
CA SER A 169 17.18 0.98 -8.55
C SER A 169 15.73 1.17 -8.13
N HIS A 170 15.21 0.35 -7.22
CA HIS A 170 13.86 0.48 -6.67
C HIS A 170 13.89 0.88 -5.19
N ASN A 171 12.85 1.58 -4.76
CA ASN A 171 12.55 1.79 -3.34
C ASN A 171 11.51 0.76 -2.87
N TYR A 172 11.82 0.10 -1.76
CA TYR A 172 10.96 -0.87 -1.11
C TYR A 172 10.38 -0.25 0.16
N GLU A 173 9.08 -0.35 0.35
CA GLU A 173 8.40 0.08 1.57
C GLU A 173 8.30 -1.09 2.55
N ILE A 174 8.72 -0.86 3.79
CA ILE A 174 8.57 -1.81 4.90
C ILE A 174 7.56 -1.22 5.87
N SER A 175 6.34 -1.75 5.88
CA SER A 175 5.25 -1.27 6.73
C SER A 175 5.04 -2.20 7.92
N VAL A 176 4.84 -1.61 9.10
CA VAL A 176 4.48 -2.32 10.32
C VAL A 176 3.17 -1.77 10.85
N TYR A 177 2.21 -2.65 11.07
CA TYR A 177 0.89 -2.33 11.60
C TYR A 177 0.71 -2.98 12.96
N ALA A 178 0.42 -2.18 13.98
CA ALA A 178 0.02 -2.66 15.30
C ALA A 178 -1.50 -2.87 15.32
N LEU A 179 -1.93 -4.04 15.79
CA LEU A 179 -3.31 -4.49 15.71
C LEU A 179 -3.95 -4.61 17.10
N SER A 180 -5.21 -4.22 17.22
CA SER A 180 -6.01 -4.35 18.45
C SER A 180 -6.32 -5.80 18.84
N GLU A 181 -6.18 -6.74 17.90
CA GLU A 181 -6.45 -8.17 18.08
C GLU A 181 -5.64 -9.00 17.06
N LYS A 182 -5.60 -10.33 17.28
CA LYS A 182 -5.06 -11.26 16.30
C LYS A 182 -6.01 -11.44 15.12
N LEU A 183 -5.45 -11.69 13.95
CA LEU A 183 -6.20 -11.89 12.72
C LEU A 183 -6.55 -13.38 12.55
N ASP A 184 -7.79 -13.64 12.18
CA ASP A 184 -8.23 -14.96 11.72
C ASP A 184 -7.96 -15.05 10.21
N LEU A 185 -6.91 -15.79 9.85
CA LEU A 185 -6.39 -15.88 8.48
C LEU A 185 -6.21 -17.34 8.05
N PRO A 186 -6.44 -17.66 6.76
CA PRO A 186 -5.99 -18.92 6.20
C PRO A 186 -4.46 -19.04 6.29
N LYS A 187 -3.93 -20.26 6.36
CA LYS A 187 -2.48 -20.50 6.46
C LYS A 187 -2.01 -21.36 5.30
N PRO A 188 -1.16 -20.84 4.39
CA PRO A 188 -0.84 -19.41 4.18
C PRO A 188 -2.02 -18.57 3.64
N PHE A 189 -1.87 -17.25 3.61
CA PHE A 189 -2.88 -16.29 3.15
C PHE A 189 -2.37 -15.41 1.99
N TYR A 190 -3.28 -14.81 1.20
CA TYR A 190 -2.95 -13.77 0.23
C TYR A 190 -3.07 -12.37 0.84
N TYR A 191 -2.51 -11.36 0.17
CA TYR A 191 -2.61 -9.95 0.61
C TYR A 191 -4.05 -9.48 0.75
N ALA A 192 -4.94 -9.87 -0.17
CA ALA A 192 -6.38 -9.62 -0.06
C ALA A 192 -6.95 -10.06 1.31
N ASP A 193 -6.59 -11.27 1.78
CA ASP A 193 -7.08 -11.80 3.04
C ASP A 193 -6.51 -10.99 4.23
N LEU A 194 -5.22 -10.63 4.18
CA LEU A 194 -4.57 -9.80 5.20
C LEU A 194 -5.21 -8.39 5.27
N HIS A 195 -5.35 -7.74 4.12
CA HIS A 195 -5.93 -6.41 3.98
C HIS A 195 -7.34 -6.36 4.56
N GLN A 196 -8.19 -7.32 4.16
CA GLN A 196 -9.55 -7.44 4.66
C GLN A 196 -9.57 -7.69 6.17
N ALA A 197 -8.73 -8.61 6.67
CA ALA A 197 -8.69 -8.96 8.08
C ALA A 197 -8.21 -7.81 8.97
N MET A 198 -7.36 -6.90 8.46
CA MET A 198 -6.83 -5.74 9.18
C MET A 198 -7.81 -4.56 9.29
N HIS A 199 -8.84 -4.52 8.45
CA HIS A 199 -9.77 -3.39 8.40
C HIS A 199 -10.42 -3.12 9.77
N GLY A 200 -10.32 -1.88 10.26
CA GLY A 200 -10.82 -1.48 11.59
C GLY A 200 -10.03 -1.98 12.80
N LYS A 201 -8.91 -2.70 12.60
CA LYS A 201 -8.08 -3.27 13.68
C LYS A 201 -6.71 -2.59 13.83
N VAL A 202 -6.30 -1.79 12.86
CA VAL A 202 -5.05 -1.03 12.91
C VAL A 202 -5.18 0.11 13.92
N ILE A 203 -4.38 0.06 14.99
CA ILE A 203 -4.37 1.09 16.05
C ILE A 203 -3.16 2.02 15.96
N ALA A 204 -2.10 1.58 15.31
CA ALA A 204 -0.89 2.35 15.05
C ALA A 204 -0.17 1.71 13.86
N TRP A 205 0.52 2.51 13.07
CA TRP A 205 1.34 2.00 11.97
C TRP A 205 2.36 3.03 11.52
N ASP A 206 3.40 2.55 10.86
CA ASP A 206 4.32 3.37 10.09
C ASP A 206 5.01 2.52 9.02
N SER A 207 5.82 3.16 8.20
CA SER A 207 6.71 2.49 7.26
C SER A 207 8.04 3.22 7.11
N VAL A 208 9.04 2.50 6.64
CA VAL A 208 10.35 3.03 6.23
C VAL A 208 10.67 2.54 4.84
N SER A 209 11.47 3.32 4.11
CA SER A 209 11.95 2.93 2.79
C SER A 209 13.31 2.24 2.87
N ALA A 210 13.58 1.36 1.92
CA ALA A 210 14.90 0.76 1.73
C ALA A 210 15.16 0.65 0.23
N LYS A 211 16.30 1.17 -0.23
CA LYS A 211 16.63 1.23 -1.65
C LYS A 211 17.56 0.09 -2.06
N LEU A 212 17.23 -0.58 -3.16
CA LEU A 212 18.18 -1.47 -3.85
C LEU A 212 18.92 -0.63 -4.90
N LYS A 213 20.25 -0.54 -4.81
CA LYS A 213 21.06 0.23 -5.78
C LYS A 213 21.40 -0.63 -6.98
N HIS A 214 20.71 -0.44 -8.09
CA HIS A 214 20.99 -1.16 -9.32
C HIS A 214 22.35 -0.75 -9.90
N PRO A 215 23.24 -1.69 -10.31
CA PRO A 215 24.59 -1.37 -10.77
C PRO A 215 24.66 -0.44 -11.98
N ASN A 216 23.64 -0.50 -12.85
CA ASN A 216 23.55 0.35 -14.04
C ASN A 216 22.99 1.75 -13.77
N ASP A 217 22.56 2.04 -12.54
CA ASP A 217 22.01 3.34 -12.19
C ASP A 217 23.15 4.32 -11.85
N MET A 218 23.63 5.05 -12.85
CA MET A 218 24.67 6.07 -12.70
C MET A 218 24.18 7.32 -11.95
N ILE A 219 22.87 7.43 -11.74
CA ILE A 219 22.29 8.50 -10.95
C ILE A 219 22.36 8.07 -9.49
N ASN A 220 23.31 8.63 -8.74
CA ASN A 220 23.26 8.64 -7.28
C ASN A 220 22.06 9.50 -6.84
N TYR A 221 20.83 9.03 -7.10
CA TYR A 221 19.67 9.55 -6.40
C TYR A 221 19.92 9.25 -4.93
N HIS A 222 20.22 10.30 -4.18
CA HIS A 222 20.25 10.28 -2.73
C HIS A 222 19.00 9.53 -2.25
N TYR A 223 19.21 8.61 -1.32
CA TYR A 223 18.11 8.00 -0.61
C TYR A 223 17.28 9.12 0.04
N TYR A 224 15.98 9.11 -0.22
CA TYR A 224 15.02 9.91 0.51
C TYR A 224 13.98 8.95 1.08
N GLU A 225 13.59 9.19 2.33
CA GLU A 225 12.34 8.64 2.86
C GLU A 225 11.16 9.08 1.99
N PHE A 226 10.03 8.38 2.08
CA PHE A 226 8.84 8.77 1.32
C PHE A 226 8.37 10.20 1.66
N PHE A 227 8.33 10.54 2.95
CA PHE A 227 7.98 11.87 3.41
C PHE A 227 9.13 12.86 3.31
N ALA A 228 8.80 14.12 3.06
CA ALA A 228 9.74 15.21 3.19
C ALA A 228 10.32 15.25 4.62
N PRO A 229 11.65 15.40 4.80
CA PRO A 229 12.30 15.35 6.12
C PRO A 229 11.70 16.31 7.15
N SER A 230 11.21 17.47 6.70
CA SER A 230 10.60 18.49 7.55
C SER A 230 9.20 18.13 8.08
N LYS A 231 8.55 17.08 7.54
CA LYS A 231 7.13 16.79 7.81
C LYS A 231 6.84 15.38 8.32
N LYS A 232 7.80 14.42 8.28
CA LYS A 232 7.59 13.01 8.70
C LYS A 232 6.79 12.88 10.00
N TYR A 233 7.17 13.63 11.04
CA TYR A 233 6.58 13.52 12.38
C TYR A 233 5.42 14.49 12.67
N ASN A 234 5.13 15.46 11.79
CA ASN A 234 4.14 16.52 12.03
C ASN A 234 3.21 16.83 10.82
N SER A 235 2.95 15.83 9.99
CA SER A 235 2.01 15.89 8.88
C SER A 235 0.55 16.09 9.33
N GLU A 236 -0.20 16.99 8.70
CA GLU A 236 -1.66 17.03 8.93
C GLU A 236 -2.30 15.76 8.31
N GLN A 237 -3.39 15.25 8.87
CA GLN A 237 -4.11 14.13 8.24
C GLN A 237 -5.01 14.68 7.11
N ILE A 238 -5.02 14.00 5.97
CA ILE A 238 -5.99 14.30 4.91
C ILE A 238 -7.26 13.47 5.16
N ILE A 239 -8.37 14.17 5.37
CA ILE A 239 -9.70 13.62 5.57
C ILE A 239 -10.44 13.65 4.24
N ILE A 240 -10.55 12.49 3.62
CA ILE A 240 -11.20 12.30 2.31
C ILE A 240 -12.70 12.05 2.51
N LYS A 241 -13.52 12.61 1.62
CA LYS A 241 -14.95 12.33 1.49
C LYS A 241 -15.30 12.12 0.02
N SER A 242 -16.29 11.28 -0.23
CA SER A 242 -16.84 11.09 -1.57
C SER A 242 -18.35 11.30 -1.55
N LYS A 243 -18.90 12.00 -2.56
CA LYS A 243 -20.35 12.04 -2.77
C LYS A 243 -20.87 10.79 -3.48
N SER A 244 -19.97 10.04 -4.12
CA SER A 244 -20.27 8.78 -4.79
C SER A 244 -20.45 7.63 -3.79
N VAL A 245 -20.03 7.79 -2.54
CA VAL A 245 -20.06 6.78 -1.48
C VAL A 245 -21.10 7.16 -0.42
N ASP A 246 -21.94 6.21 -0.04
CA ASP A 246 -23.01 6.42 0.95
C ASP A 246 -22.51 6.41 2.41
N ASP A 247 -23.41 6.68 3.36
CA ASP A 247 -23.08 6.72 4.78
C ASP A 247 -22.63 5.35 5.35
N ALA A 248 -22.94 4.25 4.67
CA ALA A 248 -22.48 2.90 4.99
C ALA A 248 -21.14 2.56 4.30
N ASN A 249 -20.51 3.52 3.63
CA ASN A 249 -19.28 3.41 2.85
C ASN A 249 -19.37 2.49 1.63
N TYR A 250 -20.56 2.38 1.03
CA TYR A 250 -20.72 1.71 -0.26
C TYR A 250 -20.74 2.70 -1.41
N LEU A 251 -20.04 2.36 -2.49
CA LEU A 251 -20.14 3.07 -3.76
C LEU A 251 -21.56 2.91 -4.34
N ASN A 252 -22.18 4.02 -4.71
CA ASN A 252 -23.51 4.05 -5.33
C ASN A 252 -23.49 3.29 -6.67
N SER A 253 -24.54 2.50 -6.93
CA SER A 253 -24.67 1.61 -8.09
C SER A 253 -24.57 2.30 -9.45
N ILE A 254 -24.87 3.61 -9.56
CA ILE A 254 -24.70 4.35 -10.81
C ILE A 254 -23.22 4.58 -11.19
N ASN A 255 -22.33 4.58 -10.19
CA ASN A 255 -20.88 4.77 -10.35
C ASN A 255 -20.09 3.47 -10.24
N ALA A 256 -20.77 2.36 -9.95
CA ALA A 256 -20.20 1.03 -9.87
C ALA A 256 -20.54 0.24 -11.15
N TYR A 257 -19.82 -0.87 -11.37
CA TYR A 257 -20.20 -1.96 -12.29
C TYR A 257 -19.89 -1.81 -13.78
N LYS A 258 -19.07 -0.84 -14.21
CA LYS A 258 -18.60 -0.78 -15.60
C LYS A 258 -17.20 -0.18 -15.73
N ASP A 259 -16.50 -0.59 -16.78
CA ASP A 259 -15.16 -0.09 -17.14
C ASP A 259 -15.19 1.39 -17.55
N ASP A 260 -16.33 1.86 -18.07
CA ASP A 260 -16.60 3.25 -18.46
C ASP A 260 -17.35 4.04 -17.37
N ALA A 261 -17.48 3.48 -16.16
CA ALA A 261 -18.08 4.19 -15.05
C ALA A 261 -17.33 5.51 -14.82
N PRO A 262 -18.04 6.57 -14.42
CA PRO A 262 -17.37 7.83 -14.16
C PRO A 262 -16.38 7.71 -12.99
N SER A 263 -15.31 8.52 -13.05
CA SER A 263 -14.37 8.59 -11.93
C SER A 263 -15.03 9.21 -10.69
N LEU A 264 -14.63 8.76 -9.49
CA LEU A 264 -15.21 9.19 -8.23
C LEU A 264 -15.16 10.72 -8.03
N GLU A 265 -16.24 11.29 -7.49
CA GLU A 265 -16.24 12.66 -6.97
C GLU A 265 -15.69 12.67 -5.54
N LEU A 266 -14.60 13.40 -5.31
CA LEU A 266 -13.86 13.42 -4.07
C LEU A 266 -13.61 14.84 -3.57
N THR A 267 -13.63 15.01 -2.25
CA THR A 267 -13.26 16.27 -1.58
C THR A 267 -12.41 15.97 -0.35
N TRP A 268 -11.55 16.90 0.04
CA TRP A 268 -10.74 16.77 1.27
C TRP A 268 -10.47 18.12 1.92
N ASN A 269 -10.03 18.09 3.19
CA ASN A 269 -9.57 19.30 3.85
C ASN A 269 -8.27 19.83 3.23
N LYS A 270 -8.14 21.15 3.18
CA LYS A 270 -6.90 21.80 2.78
C LYS A 270 -5.78 21.46 3.76
N ILE A 271 -4.61 21.14 3.22
CA ILE A 271 -3.38 20.90 3.98
C ILE A 271 -2.51 22.14 3.86
N LYS A 272 -1.96 22.60 4.98
CA LYS A 272 -1.06 23.75 4.98
C LYS A 272 0.19 23.46 4.13
N ASP A 273 0.61 24.46 3.34
CA ASP A 273 1.78 24.41 2.44
C ASP A 273 1.67 23.45 1.23
N ALA A 274 0.58 22.67 1.14
CA ALA A 274 0.32 21.84 -0.04
C ALA A 274 -0.27 22.68 -1.17
N ASN A 275 0.36 22.62 -2.35
CA ASN A 275 -0.15 23.23 -3.57
C ASN A 275 -0.74 22.20 -4.53
N TYR A 276 -0.34 20.93 -4.38
CA TYR A 276 -0.73 19.85 -5.28
C TYR A 276 -1.06 18.57 -4.51
N TYR A 277 -1.87 17.73 -5.13
CA TYR A 277 -2.21 16.41 -4.64
C TYR A 277 -2.00 15.33 -5.72
N SER A 278 -1.72 14.11 -5.26
CA SER A 278 -1.65 12.90 -6.08
C SER A 278 -2.51 11.80 -5.48
N LEU A 279 -3.27 11.10 -6.33
CA LEU A 279 -4.21 10.07 -5.95
C LEU A 279 -3.84 8.72 -6.58
N VAL A 280 -3.95 7.67 -5.79
CA VAL A 280 -3.89 6.27 -6.22
C VAL A 280 -5.15 5.57 -5.73
N LEU A 281 -5.98 5.06 -6.64
CA LEU A 281 -7.09 4.17 -6.32
C LEU A 281 -6.69 2.74 -6.62
N MET A 282 -6.90 1.84 -5.67
CA MET A 282 -6.52 0.43 -5.79
C MET A 282 -7.63 -0.51 -5.31
N ASN A 283 -7.76 -1.62 -6.03
CA ASN A 283 -8.39 -2.83 -5.53
C ASN A 283 -7.31 -3.69 -4.83
N ASN A 284 -7.32 -3.71 -3.50
CA ASN A 284 -6.40 -4.52 -2.70
C ASN A 284 -6.88 -5.98 -2.53
N GLU A 285 -8.05 -6.30 -3.08
CA GLU A 285 -8.75 -7.58 -2.94
C GLU A 285 -8.98 -8.25 -4.31
N ALA A 286 -8.14 -7.95 -5.31
CA ALA A 286 -8.30 -8.35 -6.72
C ALA A 286 -7.99 -9.84 -6.97
N LYS A 287 -8.89 -10.74 -6.54
CA LYS A 287 -8.68 -12.20 -6.55
C LYS A 287 -8.69 -12.81 -7.94
N GLU A 288 -9.57 -12.39 -8.84
CA GLU A 288 -9.71 -13.05 -10.16
C GLU A 288 -8.58 -12.68 -11.13
N VAL A 289 -8.07 -11.45 -11.04
CA VAL A 289 -7.06 -10.92 -11.95
C VAL A 289 -5.62 -11.06 -11.46
N THR A 290 -5.39 -11.17 -10.15
CA THR A 290 -4.03 -11.24 -9.60
C THR A 290 -3.83 -12.28 -8.48
N ASP A 291 -4.82 -13.14 -8.22
CA ASP A 291 -4.87 -14.02 -7.04
C ASP A 291 -4.81 -13.24 -5.71
N GLY A 292 -5.27 -11.98 -5.69
CA GLY A 292 -5.35 -11.16 -4.48
C GLY A 292 -4.11 -10.32 -4.18
N ASN A 293 -3.28 -10.06 -5.19
CA ASN A 293 -2.32 -8.95 -5.14
C ASN A 293 -3.07 -7.63 -5.42
N PRO A 294 -2.43 -6.48 -5.20
CA PRO A 294 -3.07 -5.21 -5.52
C PRO A 294 -3.34 -5.09 -7.03
N PHE A 295 -4.34 -4.30 -7.37
CA PHE A 295 -4.64 -3.88 -8.74
C PHE A 295 -4.89 -2.37 -8.75
N ILE A 296 -4.26 -1.65 -9.68
CA ILE A 296 -4.32 -0.20 -9.79
C ILE A 296 -5.50 0.17 -10.67
N ASN A 297 -6.48 0.87 -10.10
CA ASN A 297 -7.67 1.32 -10.81
C ASN A 297 -7.53 2.73 -11.36
N TRP A 298 -6.83 3.62 -10.64
CA TRP A 298 -6.68 5.02 -11.06
C TRP A 298 -5.40 5.65 -10.54
N LEU A 299 -4.72 6.41 -11.39
CA LEU A 299 -3.57 7.23 -11.02
C LEU A 299 -3.78 8.66 -11.50
N VAL A 300 -3.70 9.61 -10.57
CA VAL A 300 -3.88 11.04 -10.86
C VAL A 300 -2.85 11.85 -10.11
N THR A 301 -2.33 12.90 -10.73
CA THR A 301 -1.42 13.83 -10.07
C THR A 301 -1.59 15.27 -10.55
N ASN A 302 -0.92 16.18 -9.86
CA ASN A 302 -0.93 17.62 -10.10
C ASN A 302 -2.32 18.25 -9.96
N ILE A 303 -3.12 17.71 -9.03
CA ILE A 303 -4.42 18.28 -8.65
C ILE A 303 -4.13 19.53 -7.83
N ASP A 304 -4.47 20.72 -8.34
CA ASP A 304 -4.19 22.03 -7.73
C ASP A 304 -5.35 22.54 -6.85
N GLU A 305 -6.35 21.70 -6.62
CA GLU A 305 -7.53 22.00 -5.79
C GLU A 305 -7.76 20.91 -4.74
N ASN A 306 -8.64 21.19 -3.78
CA ASN A 306 -9.01 20.26 -2.69
C ASN A 306 -10.20 19.36 -3.03
N ASN A 307 -10.41 19.12 -4.32
CA ASN A 307 -11.48 18.30 -4.85
C ASN A 307 -11.04 17.63 -6.15
N LEU A 308 -11.73 16.56 -6.50
CA LEU A 308 -11.80 15.99 -7.84
C LEU A 308 -13.26 15.85 -8.20
N GLU A 309 -13.68 16.57 -9.24
CA GLU A 309 -14.99 16.36 -9.85
C GLU A 309 -15.03 15.02 -10.58
N GLU A 310 -16.25 14.56 -10.87
CA GLU A 310 -16.49 13.40 -11.72
C GLU A 310 -15.78 13.57 -13.07
N ASN A 311 -15.05 12.56 -13.52
CA ASN A 311 -14.26 12.57 -14.75
C ASN A 311 -13.22 13.71 -14.86
N ALA A 312 -12.79 14.29 -13.73
CA ALA A 312 -11.85 15.42 -13.72
C ALA A 312 -10.56 15.15 -14.51
N GLY A 313 -10.06 13.91 -14.50
CA GLY A 313 -8.88 13.53 -15.29
C GLY A 313 -9.07 13.64 -16.81
N LEU A 314 -10.30 13.49 -17.32
CA LEU A 314 -10.63 13.61 -18.74
C LEU A 314 -10.93 15.07 -19.12
N LEU A 315 -11.52 15.82 -18.19
CA LEU A 315 -12.04 17.16 -18.45
C LEU A 315 -11.00 18.27 -18.16
N ASN A 316 -10.12 18.07 -17.18
CA ASN A 316 -9.13 19.07 -16.76
C ASN A 316 -7.73 18.71 -17.27
N LYS A 317 -7.27 19.43 -18.31
CA LYS A 317 -5.95 19.24 -18.93
C LYS A 317 -4.75 19.55 -18.01
N LYS A 318 -4.96 20.20 -16.86
CA LYS A 318 -3.89 20.44 -15.89
C LYS A 318 -3.58 19.19 -15.05
N ILE A 319 -4.59 18.34 -14.88
CA ILE A 319 -4.49 17.08 -14.16
C ILE A 319 -3.84 16.05 -15.08
N ILE A 320 -2.87 15.31 -14.55
CA ILE A 320 -2.16 14.28 -15.29
C ILE A 320 -2.66 12.92 -14.82
N GLN A 321 -3.06 12.06 -15.76
CA GLN A 321 -3.46 10.69 -15.47
C GLN A 321 -2.38 9.70 -15.86
N GLY A 322 -2.19 8.70 -15.00
CA GLY A 322 -1.31 7.56 -15.23
C GLY A 322 -2.07 6.36 -15.78
N HIS A 323 -1.34 5.27 -15.96
CA HIS A 323 -1.89 3.99 -16.40
C HIS A 323 -2.48 3.17 -15.26
N SER A 324 -3.63 2.56 -15.49
CA SER A 324 -4.19 1.51 -14.64
C SER A 324 -3.43 0.19 -14.81
N SER A 325 -3.68 -0.78 -13.94
CA SER A 325 -3.17 -2.14 -14.08
C SER A 325 -3.66 -2.84 -15.34
N ALA A 326 -4.82 -2.45 -15.87
CA ALA A 326 -5.43 -3.03 -17.07
C ALA A 326 -4.70 -2.66 -18.38
N THR A 327 -3.82 -1.65 -18.39
CA THR A 327 -3.21 -1.18 -19.63
C THR A 327 -2.32 -2.23 -20.26
N ARG A 328 -2.29 -2.36 -21.60
CA ARG A 328 -1.45 -3.32 -22.32
C ARG A 328 0.02 -2.92 -22.49
N ASN A 329 0.42 -1.82 -21.86
CA ASN A 329 1.75 -1.22 -22.01
C ASN A 329 2.81 -1.83 -21.06
N PHE A 330 2.61 -3.08 -20.63
CA PHE A 330 3.58 -3.85 -19.83
C PHE A 330 4.08 -5.05 -20.65
N ASP A 331 5.28 -4.95 -21.22
CA ASP A 331 5.91 -6.10 -21.89
C ASP A 331 7.09 -6.58 -21.04
N PHE A 332 6.80 -7.44 -20.07
CA PHE A 332 7.83 -8.13 -19.30
C PHE A 332 7.65 -9.63 -19.42
N LYS A 333 8.53 -10.26 -20.21
CA LYS A 333 8.40 -11.66 -20.66
C LYS A 333 8.20 -12.69 -19.54
N ALA A 334 8.75 -12.43 -18.36
CA ALA A 334 8.69 -13.35 -17.22
C ALA A 334 7.36 -13.31 -16.45
N TYR A 335 6.53 -12.28 -16.65
CA TYR A 335 5.26 -12.12 -15.94
C TYR A 335 4.10 -11.85 -16.90
N ASN A 336 2.90 -12.19 -16.45
CA ASN A 336 1.66 -11.72 -17.03
C ASN A 336 1.25 -10.48 -16.24
N PRO A 337 1.36 -9.28 -16.80
CA PRO A 337 0.68 -8.13 -16.22
C PRO A 337 -0.83 -8.40 -16.13
N PRO A 338 -1.52 -7.79 -15.16
CA PRO A 338 -2.94 -8.02 -14.91
C PRO A 338 -3.81 -7.36 -16.00
N TYR A 339 -3.88 -7.98 -17.17
CA TYR A 339 -4.75 -7.54 -18.25
C TYR A 339 -6.17 -8.07 -18.08
N LEU A 340 -7.14 -7.24 -18.48
CA LEU A 340 -8.51 -7.64 -18.72
C LEU A 340 -8.67 -8.13 -20.18
N ASP A 341 -9.63 -9.03 -20.43
CA ASP A 341 -9.87 -9.60 -21.78
C ASP A 341 -10.27 -8.48 -22.77
N VAL A 342 -9.95 -8.66 -24.06
CA VAL A 342 -10.22 -7.71 -25.15
C VAL A 342 -11.70 -7.30 -25.23
N LYS A 343 -12.60 -8.19 -24.81
CA LYS A 343 -14.05 -7.95 -24.87
C LYS A 343 -14.55 -6.97 -23.79
N ASP A 344 -13.76 -6.77 -22.74
CA ASP A 344 -14.12 -5.92 -21.61
C ASP A 344 -13.60 -4.49 -21.79
N LEU A 345 -12.62 -4.28 -22.69
CA LEU A 345 -12.00 -2.99 -22.95
C LEU A 345 -12.73 -2.22 -24.06
N VAL A 346 -13.53 -1.22 -23.68
CA VAL A 346 -14.08 -0.24 -24.62
C VAL A 346 -12.97 0.77 -24.99
N ASN A 347 -12.52 0.75 -26.25
CA ASN A 347 -11.72 1.77 -26.93
C ASN A 347 -10.70 2.58 -26.08
N HIS A 348 -9.49 2.08 -25.81
CA HIS A 348 -8.34 2.86 -25.27
C HIS A 348 -8.57 3.73 -24.00
N GLU A 349 -9.78 3.78 -23.43
CA GLU A 349 -10.16 4.62 -22.28
C GLU A 349 -9.94 3.88 -20.95
N GLY A 350 -10.07 2.55 -20.94
CA GLY A 350 -9.71 1.68 -19.80
C GLY A 350 -8.23 1.65 -19.43
N ASP A 351 -7.36 2.27 -20.25
CA ASP A 351 -5.92 2.41 -19.98
C ASP A 351 -5.62 3.37 -18.81
N ARG A 352 -6.58 4.21 -18.41
CA ARG A 352 -6.35 5.33 -17.47
C ARG A 352 -7.19 5.27 -16.19
N TYR A 353 -8.44 4.84 -16.30
CA TYR A 353 -9.34 4.59 -15.18
C TYR A 353 -10.07 3.27 -15.41
N HIS A 354 -10.10 2.42 -14.38
CA HIS A 354 -10.93 1.23 -14.36
C HIS A 354 -11.90 1.34 -13.18
N GLY A 355 -13.18 1.48 -13.50
CA GLY A 355 -14.25 1.67 -12.53
C GLY A 355 -14.27 0.58 -11.45
N PRO A 356 -14.55 0.92 -10.17
CA PRO A 356 -14.66 -0.08 -9.13
C PRO A 356 -15.80 -1.08 -9.41
N THR A 357 -15.44 -2.36 -9.42
CA THR A 357 -16.36 -3.49 -9.53
C THR A 357 -16.07 -4.49 -8.41
N SER A 358 -17.01 -5.38 -8.09
CA SER A 358 -16.77 -6.42 -7.09
C SER A 358 -16.82 -7.80 -7.73
N GLU A 359 -15.79 -8.59 -7.48
CA GLU A 359 -15.67 -9.97 -7.96
C GLU A 359 -16.34 -10.95 -6.97
N SER A 360 -16.28 -10.63 -5.68
CA SER A 360 -17.00 -11.25 -4.56
C SER A 360 -18.32 -10.54 -4.23
N ASP A 361 -19.08 -11.04 -3.25
CA ASP A 361 -20.28 -10.36 -2.72
C ASP A 361 -20.01 -8.89 -2.37
N GLU A 362 -18.81 -8.62 -1.88
CA GLU A 362 -18.30 -7.30 -1.56
C GLU A 362 -16.77 -7.27 -1.75
N THR A 363 -16.24 -6.14 -2.23
CA THR A 363 -14.81 -5.87 -2.41
C THR A 363 -14.47 -4.51 -1.79
N THR A 364 -13.38 -4.43 -1.02
CA THR A 364 -12.88 -3.19 -0.45
C THR A 364 -11.84 -2.54 -1.36
N TYR A 365 -12.03 -1.25 -1.64
CA TYR A 365 -11.12 -0.41 -2.39
C TYR A 365 -10.41 0.58 -1.46
N THR A 366 -9.20 0.97 -1.84
CA THR A 366 -8.40 1.95 -1.09
C THR A 366 -8.00 3.12 -1.97
N ILE A 367 -8.22 4.33 -1.46
CA ILE A 367 -7.72 5.58 -2.01
C ILE A 367 -6.55 6.04 -1.16
N TYR A 368 -5.38 6.18 -1.77
CA TYR A 368 -4.26 6.91 -1.21
C TYR A 368 -4.22 8.31 -1.81
N LEU A 369 -4.19 9.32 -0.98
CA LEU A 369 -4.06 10.72 -1.38
C LEU A 369 -2.84 11.32 -0.72
N TYR A 370 -1.95 11.91 -1.51
CA TYR A 370 -0.69 12.50 -1.05
C TYR A 370 -0.69 13.99 -1.33
N ALA A 371 -0.43 14.80 -0.31
CA ALA A 371 -0.24 16.24 -0.45
C ALA A 371 1.25 16.57 -0.62
N HIS A 372 1.56 17.47 -1.55
CA HIS A 372 2.93 17.91 -1.82
C HIS A 372 2.95 19.37 -2.30
N GLN A 373 4.11 20.02 -2.18
CA GLN A 373 4.27 21.44 -2.50
C GLN A 373 4.52 21.70 -3.97
N ASP A 374 5.28 20.82 -4.61
CA ASP A 374 5.84 21.05 -5.94
C ASP A 374 5.12 20.20 -6.97
N LYS A 375 4.81 20.81 -8.11
CA LYS A 375 4.26 20.08 -9.25
C LYS A 375 5.18 18.92 -9.62
N LEU A 376 4.64 17.71 -9.75
CA LEU A 376 5.44 16.54 -10.14
C LEU A 376 5.77 16.60 -11.64
N ASN A 377 7.01 16.26 -11.97
CA ASN A 377 7.51 16.23 -13.34
C ASN A 377 7.15 14.91 -14.05
N LEU A 378 5.86 14.62 -14.11
CA LEU A 378 5.29 13.46 -14.78
C LEU A 378 4.58 13.89 -16.06
N LYS A 379 4.46 12.96 -17.01
CA LYS A 379 3.70 13.15 -18.25
C LYS A 379 2.44 12.30 -18.19
N GLN A 380 1.48 12.56 -19.08
CA GLN A 380 0.33 11.67 -19.28
C GLN A 380 0.85 10.23 -19.46
N GLU A 381 0.08 9.25 -18.97
CA GLU A 381 0.40 7.83 -19.12
C GLU A 381 1.63 7.39 -18.29
N PHE A 382 1.97 8.14 -17.24
CA PHE A 382 2.93 7.69 -16.24
C PHE A 382 2.47 6.41 -15.54
N LYS A 383 3.40 5.64 -14.98
CA LYS A 383 3.10 4.41 -14.23
C LYS A 383 3.31 4.62 -12.73
N LEU A 384 2.72 3.78 -11.88
CA LEU A 384 2.76 3.95 -10.42
C LEU A 384 4.19 4.01 -9.86
N GLY A 385 5.13 3.27 -10.45
CA GLY A 385 6.52 3.34 -10.01
C GLY A 385 7.18 4.68 -10.28
N ASP A 386 6.84 5.34 -11.39
CA ASP A 386 7.33 6.70 -11.67
C ASP A 386 6.71 7.71 -10.70
N LEU A 387 5.41 7.55 -10.37
CA LEU A 387 4.76 8.38 -9.34
C LEU A 387 5.39 8.20 -7.97
N SER A 388 5.56 6.95 -7.53
CA SER A 388 6.21 6.62 -6.24
C SER A 388 7.60 7.26 -6.15
N ARG A 389 8.41 7.13 -7.21
CA ARG A 389 9.75 7.73 -7.28
C ARG A 389 9.72 9.24 -7.20
N GLU A 390 8.81 9.90 -7.91
CA GLU A 390 8.69 11.36 -7.90
C GLU A 390 8.16 11.91 -6.57
N LEU A 391 7.42 11.12 -5.79
CA LEU A 391 6.88 11.51 -4.48
C LEU A 391 7.90 11.42 -3.33
N HIS A 392 8.88 10.52 -3.42
CA HIS A 392 9.88 10.34 -2.36
C HIS A 392 10.59 11.67 -2.02
N GLY A 393 10.59 12.03 -0.73
CA GLY A 393 11.14 13.27 -0.22
C GLY A 393 10.25 14.50 -0.40
N LYS A 394 9.06 14.38 -1.00
CA LYS A 394 8.15 15.50 -1.30
C LYS A 394 6.79 15.44 -0.58
N VAL A 395 6.42 14.28 -0.01
CA VAL A 395 5.10 14.11 0.63
C VAL A 395 5.05 14.82 1.98
N PHE A 396 4.00 15.62 2.19
CA PHE A 396 3.76 16.41 3.41
C PHE A 396 2.67 15.83 4.30
N ALA A 397 1.68 15.21 3.68
CA ALA A 397 0.53 14.62 4.33
C ALA A 397 -0.02 13.51 3.47
N GLU A 398 -0.68 12.55 4.11
CA GLU A 398 -1.40 11.49 3.43
C GLU A 398 -2.80 11.32 4.02
N GLY A 399 -3.69 10.80 3.20
CA GLY A 399 -4.98 10.27 3.61
C GLY A 399 -5.18 8.92 2.94
N ILE A 400 -5.63 7.94 3.71
CA ILE A 400 -5.93 6.60 3.21
C ILE A 400 -7.38 6.33 3.56
N TYR A 401 -8.21 6.19 2.53
CA TYR A 401 -9.65 6.04 2.66
C TYR A 401 -10.11 4.73 2.01
N PHE A 402 -11.00 4.03 2.71
CA PHE A 402 -11.57 2.76 2.31
C PHE A 402 -13.03 2.94 1.94
N PHE A 403 -13.47 2.26 0.91
CA PHE A 403 -14.90 2.13 0.59
C PHE A 403 -15.16 0.74 -0.01
N LYS A 404 -16.43 0.36 -0.04
CA LYS A 404 -16.86 -0.96 -0.48
C LYS A 404 -17.68 -0.88 -1.75
N VAL A 405 -17.59 -1.93 -2.55
CA VAL A 405 -18.41 -2.15 -3.74
C VAL A 405 -19.07 -3.51 -3.57
N LYS A 406 -20.39 -3.59 -3.75
CA LYS A 406 -21.10 -4.89 -3.76
C LYS A 406 -20.92 -5.55 -5.11
N LYS A 407 -21.25 -6.84 -5.24
CA LYS A 407 -21.38 -7.47 -6.57
C LYS A 407 -22.58 -6.90 -7.33
N ALA A 408 -22.43 -6.72 -8.64
CA ALA A 408 -23.58 -6.44 -9.51
C ALA A 408 -24.45 -7.70 -9.57
N ASN A 409 -25.77 -7.52 -9.45
CA ASN A 409 -26.74 -8.62 -9.59
C ASN A 409 -26.95 -9.02 -11.05
#